data_AF-A0A151SSV9-F1
#
_entry.id   AF-A0A151SSV9-F1
#
_cell.length_a   1.000
_cell.length_b   1.000
_cell.length_c   1.000
_cell.angle_alpha   90.00
_cell.angle_beta   90.00
_cell.angle_gamma   90.00
#
_symmetry.space_group_name_H-M   'P 1'
#
loop_
_entity.id
_entity.type
_entity.pdbx_description
1 polymer ?
#
loop_
_entity_poly.entity_id
_entity_poly.type
_entity_poly.pdbx_seq_one_letter_code
_entity_poly.pdbx_strand_id
1 'polypeptide(L)'
;MKEWKILEQSLPESIYVRVYEQRIDLMRAVIVGAAGTPYHDGLFFFDIAFPSDYPKHPPKLNFRSFGHRINPNLYNTGKVCLSLLNTWHGRKRELWDPCESTILQVLLSIQGLVLNEKPFYNEPGIESFGRFVFDVETRSRAYSDNAFVFTLDIASHLLRKPPRNFEDFVSAFFRQRAGSIMEACDEYMNGRVRVGYFGCVSGSDLSSSSKSSKMSKIEVSQGFREAMMGVVPRLVQAFRENGASVVDPDWKWEVSQNLVQVEEYEDIKSGKWKGNKGSVMFKKVVEKIKKAFRWKKNRGKNKRSEGEISRA
;
A
#
# COMPACT_ATOMS: atom_id res chain seq x y z
N MET A 1 5.17 31.04 8.80
CA MET A 1 5.88 29.91 9.46
C MET A 1 7.10 29.56 8.62
N LYS A 2 8.27 29.30 9.22
CA LYS A 2 9.52 28.94 8.49
C LYS A 2 9.31 27.73 7.57
N GLU A 3 8.52 26.76 8.04
CA GLU A 3 8.17 25.53 7.33
C GLU A 3 7.56 25.77 5.94
N TRP A 4 6.65 26.73 5.81
CA TRP A 4 5.93 26.99 4.55
C TRP A 4 6.87 27.49 3.46
N LYS A 5 7.83 28.35 3.82
CA LYS A 5 8.84 28.84 2.88
C LYS A 5 9.77 27.71 2.41
N ILE A 6 10.16 26.82 3.33
CA ILE A 6 11.01 25.66 3.00
C ILE A 6 10.28 24.73 2.03
N LEU A 7 9.00 24.45 2.27
CA LEU A 7 8.21 23.60 1.39
C LEU A 7 8.00 24.26 0.02
N GLU A 8 7.65 25.54 -0.03
CA GLU A 8 7.44 26.27 -1.27
C GLU A 8 8.69 26.32 -2.16
N GLN A 9 9.89 26.36 -1.56
CA GLN A 9 11.15 26.51 -2.30
C GLN A 9 11.85 25.18 -2.61
N SER A 10 11.66 24.15 -1.78
CA SER A 10 12.52 22.97 -1.76
C SER A 10 11.77 21.63 -1.87
N LEU A 11 10.45 21.64 -2.12
CA LEU A 11 9.71 20.41 -2.40
C LEU A 11 10.15 19.80 -3.74
N PRO A 12 10.50 18.50 -3.78
CA PRO A 12 10.64 17.79 -5.05
C PRO A 12 9.34 17.79 -5.85
N GLU A 13 9.42 17.77 -7.17
CA GLU A 13 8.24 17.72 -8.07
C GLU A 13 7.35 16.48 -7.88
N SER A 14 7.87 15.46 -7.20
CA SER A 14 7.18 14.21 -6.86
C SER A 14 6.46 14.27 -5.51
N ILE A 15 6.51 15.39 -4.79
CA ILE A 15 5.84 15.58 -3.50
C ILE A 15 4.94 16.81 -3.57
N TYR A 16 3.66 16.63 -3.26
CA TYR A 16 2.68 17.71 -3.24
C TYR A 16 2.10 17.85 -1.84
N VAL A 17 1.90 19.09 -1.40
CA VAL A 17 1.32 19.39 -0.09
C VAL A 17 0.14 20.33 -0.24
N ARG A 18 -0.86 20.16 0.62
CA ARG A 18 -1.94 21.13 0.82
C ARG A 18 -2.13 21.36 2.32
N VAL A 19 -2.33 22.63 2.69
CA VAL A 19 -2.58 23.07 4.07
C VAL A 19 -4.00 23.62 4.14
N TYR A 20 -4.66 23.45 5.29
CA TYR A 20 -5.99 24.03 5.50
C TYR A 20 -5.88 25.48 5.95
N GLU A 21 -6.53 26.41 5.25
CA GLU A 21 -6.48 27.84 5.53
C GLU A 21 -6.84 28.18 6.99
N GLN A 22 -7.87 27.52 7.52
CA GLN A 22 -8.37 27.74 8.88
C GLN A 22 -7.71 26.84 9.94
N ARG A 23 -6.94 25.84 9.51
CA ARG A 23 -6.31 24.83 10.37
C ARG A 23 -4.90 24.57 9.87
N ILE A 24 -4.04 25.58 10.04
CA ILE A 24 -2.64 25.54 9.61
C ILE A 24 -1.82 24.46 10.34
N ASP A 25 -2.35 23.92 11.44
CA ASP A 25 -1.86 22.75 12.15
C ASP A 25 -2.20 21.43 11.45
N LEU A 26 -2.97 21.45 10.37
CA LEU A 26 -3.31 20.31 9.55
C LEU A 26 -2.75 20.46 8.13
N MET A 27 -2.14 19.39 7.65
CA MET A 27 -1.60 19.30 6.30
C MET A 27 -1.92 17.93 5.71
N ARG A 28 -2.03 17.87 4.39
CA ARG A 28 -1.99 16.63 3.63
C ARG A 28 -0.84 16.67 2.65
N ALA A 29 0.00 15.65 2.69
CA ALA A 29 1.02 15.41 1.68
C ALA A 29 0.65 14.21 0.81
N VAL A 30 1.08 14.23 -0.45
CA VAL A 30 1.09 13.07 -1.33
C VAL A 30 2.48 12.93 -1.94
N ILE A 31 3.00 11.71 -1.89
CA ILE A 31 4.27 11.33 -2.51
C ILE A 31 3.96 10.44 -3.69
N VAL A 32 4.50 10.79 -4.86
CA VAL A 32 4.48 9.94 -6.04
C VAL A 32 5.57 8.88 -5.88
N GLY A 33 5.21 7.61 -6.05
CA GLY A 33 6.19 6.53 -6.00
C GLY A 33 7.19 6.62 -7.15
N ALA A 34 8.47 6.44 -6.84
CA ALA A 34 9.55 6.59 -7.80
C ALA A 34 9.64 5.37 -8.74
N ALA A 35 10.08 5.62 -9.98
CA ALA A 35 10.57 4.56 -10.86
C ALA A 35 11.73 3.81 -10.20
N GLY A 36 11.92 2.53 -10.54
CA GLY A 36 12.91 1.69 -9.88
C GLY A 36 12.41 1.07 -8.56
N THR A 37 11.14 1.28 -8.19
CA THR A 37 10.57 0.80 -6.93
C THR A 37 9.24 0.10 -7.17
N PRO A 38 8.81 -0.86 -6.33
CA PRO A 38 7.47 -1.46 -6.45
C PRO A 38 6.31 -0.47 -6.24
N TYR A 39 6.63 0.78 -5.92
CA TYR A 39 5.68 1.87 -5.66
C TYR A 39 5.45 2.76 -6.87
N HIS A 40 6.18 2.56 -7.97
CA HIS A 40 6.17 3.44 -9.14
C HIS A 40 4.75 3.75 -9.65
N ASP A 41 4.54 4.99 -10.09
CA ASP A 41 3.25 5.52 -10.55
C ASP A 41 2.09 5.43 -9.53
N GLY A 42 2.39 5.11 -8.27
CA GLY A 42 1.46 5.16 -7.14
C GLY A 42 1.38 6.54 -6.48
N LEU A 43 0.24 6.85 -5.86
CA LEU A 43 0.04 8.03 -5.02
C LEU A 43 -0.10 7.62 -3.55
N PHE A 44 0.80 8.07 -2.70
CA PHE A 44 0.81 7.75 -1.26
C PHE A 44 0.47 8.98 -0.43
N PHE A 45 -0.75 8.99 0.12
CA PHE A 45 -1.27 10.11 0.90
C PHE A 45 -0.96 9.98 2.39
N PHE A 46 -0.54 11.08 2.99
CA PHE A 46 -0.25 11.23 4.40
C PHE A 46 -1.05 12.39 4.97
N ASP A 47 -1.88 12.11 5.98
CA ASP A 47 -2.53 13.13 6.79
C ASP A 47 -1.59 13.52 7.93
N ILE A 48 -1.32 14.82 8.08
CA ILE A 48 -0.28 15.37 8.96
C ILE A 48 -0.94 16.34 9.94
N ALA A 49 -0.68 16.16 11.23
CA ALA A 49 -1.13 17.06 12.29
C ALA A 49 0.05 17.55 13.11
N PHE A 50 0.28 18.86 13.11
CA PHE A 50 1.27 19.52 13.94
C PHE A 50 0.71 19.68 15.36
N PRO A 51 1.42 19.24 16.41
CA PRO A 51 0.97 19.45 17.79
C PRO A 51 1.00 20.93 18.16
N SER A 52 0.24 21.31 19.20
CA SER A 52 0.18 22.70 19.68
C SER A 52 1.51 23.25 20.18
N ASP A 53 2.46 22.37 20.50
CA ASP A 53 3.81 22.72 20.94
C ASP A 53 4.87 22.44 19.87
N TYR A 54 4.49 22.27 18.59
CA TYR A 54 5.44 22.22 17.48
C TYR A 54 6.33 23.47 17.44
N PRO A 55 7.66 23.37 17.25
CA PRO A 55 8.43 22.16 16.88
C PRO A 55 9.01 21.38 18.08
N LYS A 56 8.58 21.60 19.32
CA LYS A 56 9.10 20.85 20.48
C LYS A 56 8.88 19.33 20.35
N HIS A 57 7.78 18.94 19.74
CA HIS A 57 7.47 17.55 19.40
C HIS A 57 7.24 17.40 17.88
N PRO A 58 7.53 16.22 17.31
CA PRO A 58 7.34 15.97 15.90
C PRO A 58 5.85 16.01 15.51
N PRO A 59 5.54 16.24 14.22
CA PRO A 59 4.19 16.12 13.70
C PRO A 59 3.71 14.66 13.77
N LYS A 60 2.39 14.47 13.87
CA LYS A 60 1.76 13.14 13.78
C LYS A 60 1.41 12.86 12.33
N LEU A 61 1.85 11.72 11.80
CA LEU A 61 1.55 11.29 10.44
C LEU A 61 0.64 10.06 10.46
N ASN A 62 -0.33 10.06 9.55
CA ASN A 62 -1.18 8.92 9.24
C ASN A 62 -1.17 8.64 7.73
N PHE A 63 -0.62 7.50 7.34
CA PHE A 63 -0.68 6.98 5.98
C PHE A 63 -2.10 6.51 5.66
N ARG A 64 -2.64 6.91 4.51
CA ARG A 64 -3.92 6.40 4.01
C ARG A 64 -3.71 5.02 3.39
N SER A 65 -3.68 4.02 4.27
CA SER A 65 -3.32 2.63 3.94
C SER A 65 -4.38 1.86 3.18
N PHE A 66 -5.65 2.22 3.31
CA PHE A 66 -6.78 1.43 2.84
C PHE A 66 -6.77 -0.03 3.32
N GLY A 67 -6.12 -0.30 4.47
CA GLY A 67 -5.99 -1.64 5.03
C GLY A 67 -4.74 -2.41 4.58
N HIS A 68 -3.85 -1.79 3.80
CA HIS A 68 -2.63 -2.43 3.30
C HIS A 68 -1.38 -2.04 4.09
N ARG A 69 -0.54 -3.04 4.39
CA ARG A 69 0.84 -2.82 4.86
C ARG A 69 1.77 -2.96 3.67
N ILE A 70 2.09 -1.83 3.03
CA ILE A 70 2.89 -1.80 1.79
C ILE A 70 4.39 -1.73 2.02
N ASN A 71 4.80 -1.43 3.25
CA ASN A 71 6.19 -1.33 3.66
C ASN A 71 6.29 -1.70 5.16
N PRO A 72 7.43 -2.20 5.66
CA PRO A 72 7.61 -2.46 7.08
C PRO A 72 7.34 -1.25 7.97
N ASN A 73 7.62 -0.05 7.45
CA ASN A 73 7.38 1.23 8.12
C ASN A 73 5.99 1.83 7.86
N LEU A 74 5.17 1.28 6.96
CA LEU A 74 3.84 1.79 6.59
C LEU A 74 2.76 0.73 6.87
N TYR A 75 2.11 0.86 8.01
CA TYR A 75 1.20 -0.16 8.55
C TYR A 75 -0.18 -0.08 7.89
N ASN A 76 -0.89 -1.21 7.90
CA ASN A 76 -2.29 -1.29 7.48
C ASN A 76 -3.23 -0.40 8.31
N THR A 77 -2.84 -0.02 9.53
CA THR A 77 -3.58 0.93 10.37
C THR A 77 -3.34 2.40 10.00
N GLY A 78 -2.40 2.67 9.10
CA GLY A 78 -1.94 4.02 8.77
C GLY A 78 -0.78 4.52 9.62
N LYS A 79 -0.31 3.74 10.60
CA LYS A 79 0.89 4.11 11.38
C LYS A 79 2.12 4.18 10.47
N VAL A 80 2.86 5.28 10.60
CA VAL A 80 4.17 5.50 9.98
C VAL A 80 5.26 5.33 11.03
N CYS A 81 6.28 4.53 10.76
CA CYS A 81 7.42 4.30 11.65
C CYS A 81 8.69 4.97 11.11
N LEU A 82 9.10 6.08 11.72
CA LEU A 82 10.35 6.78 11.46
C LEU A 82 10.94 7.29 12.78
N SER A 83 12.27 7.26 12.88
CA SER A 83 13.01 7.81 14.02
C SER A 83 12.75 9.31 14.20
N LEU A 84 12.71 10.07 13.09
CA LEU A 84 12.33 11.50 13.07
C LEU A 84 10.91 11.76 13.60
N LEU A 85 10.05 10.75 13.66
CA LEU A 85 8.69 10.87 14.21
C LEU A 85 8.58 10.29 15.62
N ASN A 86 9.70 9.88 16.24
CA ASN A 86 9.75 9.16 17.50
C ASN A 86 8.84 7.91 17.53
N THR A 87 8.60 7.31 16.36
CA THR A 87 7.81 6.08 16.20
C THR A 87 8.66 4.86 15.89
N TRP A 88 9.98 5.08 15.73
CA TRP A 88 11.00 4.08 15.53
C TRP A 88 12.26 4.44 16.33
N HIS A 89 13.11 3.45 16.61
CA HIS A 89 14.40 3.71 17.23
C HIS A 89 15.37 4.35 16.22
N GLY A 90 16.32 5.14 16.71
CA GLY A 90 17.35 5.77 15.91
C GLY A 90 18.46 6.34 16.79
N ARG A 91 19.59 6.69 16.17
CA ARG A 91 20.68 7.42 16.81
C ARG A 91 20.22 8.85 17.11
N LYS A 92 20.90 9.54 18.04
CA LYS A 92 20.49 10.88 18.49
C LYS A 92 20.27 11.88 17.33
N ARG A 93 21.08 11.83 16.27
CA ARG A 93 20.97 12.71 15.09
C ARG A 93 19.84 12.33 14.13
N GLU A 94 19.26 11.14 14.29
CA GLU A 94 18.14 10.62 13.47
C GLU A 94 16.79 10.84 14.16
N LEU A 95 16.79 11.24 15.44
CA LEU A 95 15.59 11.59 16.19
C LEU A 95 15.20 13.04 15.92
N TRP A 96 13.93 13.36 16.21
CA TRP A 96 13.44 14.73 16.07
C TRP A 96 14.23 15.71 16.93
N ASP A 97 14.76 16.75 16.30
CA ASP A 97 15.41 17.89 16.92
C ASP A 97 14.55 19.16 16.69
N PRO A 98 13.99 19.79 17.74
CA PRO A 98 13.16 20.98 17.61
C PRO A 98 13.82 22.18 16.90
N CYS A 99 15.15 22.23 16.87
CA CYS A 99 15.91 23.32 16.26
C CYS A 99 16.21 23.08 14.78
N GLU A 100 16.42 21.81 14.39
CA GLU A 100 16.96 21.43 13.09
C GLU A 100 15.99 20.64 12.21
N SER A 101 15.05 19.91 12.83
CA SER A 101 14.14 19.01 12.12
C SER A 101 12.99 19.76 11.43
N THR A 102 12.58 19.26 10.27
CA THR A 102 11.56 19.86 9.41
C THR A 102 10.59 18.80 8.88
N ILE A 103 9.37 19.20 8.51
CA ILE A 103 8.45 18.30 7.80
C ILE A 103 9.00 17.90 6.43
N LEU A 104 9.78 18.77 5.77
CA LEU A 104 10.44 18.42 4.52
C LEU A 104 11.37 17.21 4.71
N GLN A 105 12.21 17.20 5.75
CA GLN A 105 13.07 16.04 6.06
C GLN A 105 12.27 14.77 6.33
N VAL A 106 11.11 14.87 6.99
CA VAL A 106 10.22 13.72 7.19
C VAL A 106 9.71 13.19 5.84
N LEU A 107 9.21 14.06 4.95
CA LEU A 107 8.69 13.67 3.64
C LEU A 107 9.78 13.07 2.74
N LEU A 108 10.98 13.67 2.72
CA LEU A 108 12.13 13.13 2.01
C LEU A 108 12.61 11.79 2.60
N SER A 109 12.53 11.61 3.92
CA SER A 109 12.85 10.34 4.57
C SER A 109 11.86 9.25 4.17
N ILE A 110 10.56 9.56 4.06
CA ILE A 110 9.57 8.60 3.54
C ILE A 110 9.89 8.25 2.09
N GLN A 111 10.14 9.25 1.24
CA GLN A 111 10.44 9.01 -0.17
C GLN A 111 11.71 8.17 -0.37
N GLY A 112 12.82 8.53 0.29
CA GLY A 112 14.12 7.91 0.06
C GLY A 112 14.38 6.64 0.85
N LEU A 113 13.90 6.55 2.10
CA LEU A 113 14.22 5.42 2.99
C LEU A 113 13.08 4.40 3.06
N VAL A 114 11.83 4.85 2.92
CA VAL A 114 10.66 3.98 3.06
C VAL A 114 10.20 3.45 1.71
N LEU A 115 9.89 4.33 0.76
CA LEU A 115 9.39 3.96 -0.57
C LEU A 115 10.54 3.61 -1.54
N ASN A 116 11.43 2.70 -1.13
CA ASN A 116 12.65 2.34 -1.86
C ASN A 116 12.50 1.09 -2.76
N GLU A 117 13.55 0.76 -3.51
CA GLU A 117 13.64 -0.36 -4.46
C GLU A 117 13.41 -1.74 -3.80
N LYS A 118 13.94 -1.95 -2.60
CA LYS A 118 13.94 -3.26 -1.91
C LYS A 118 13.34 -3.14 -0.51
N PRO A 119 12.02 -2.87 -0.39
CA PRO A 119 11.39 -2.53 0.88
C PRO A 119 11.40 -3.65 1.92
N PHE A 120 11.64 -4.90 1.51
CA PHE A 120 11.84 -6.03 2.43
C PHE A 120 12.98 -5.80 3.44
N TYR A 121 14.05 -5.11 3.04
CA TYR A 121 15.20 -4.85 3.91
C TYR A 121 14.92 -3.83 5.01
N ASN A 122 13.79 -3.11 4.91
CA ASN A 122 13.33 -2.24 6.00
C ASN A 122 12.76 -3.04 7.18
N GLU A 123 12.58 -4.36 7.06
CA GLU A 123 12.14 -5.17 8.21
C GLU A 123 13.23 -5.20 9.30
N PRO A 124 12.86 -5.02 10.57
CA PRO A 124 13.82 -4.98 11.67
C PRO A 124 14.61 -6.29 11.77
N GLY A 125 15.93 -6.18 11.86
CA GLY A 125 16.82 -7.33 12.02
C GLY A 125 17.26 -8.02 10.73
N ILE A 126 16.75 -7.63 9.56
CA ILE A 126 17.24 -8.17 8.27
C ILE A 126 18.71 -7.80 8.04
N GLU A 127 19.15 -6.59 8.38
CA GLU A 127 20.56 -6.19 8.24
C GLU A 127 21.51 -7.06 9.09
N SER A 128 21.07 -7.42 10.31
CA SER A 128 21.90 -8.18 11.26
C SER A 128 21.85 -9.69 11.01
N PHE A 129 20.69 -10.22 10.63
CA PHE A 129 20.44 -11.66 10.55
C PHE A 129 20.07 -12.15 9.15
N GLY A 130 20.10 -11.28 8.13
CA GLY A 130 19.73 -11.62 6.76
C GLY A 130 20.56 -12.77 6.18
N ARG A 131 21.81 -12.91 6.62
CA ARG A 131 22.71 -14.04 6.26
C ARG A 131 22.14 -15.42 6.63
N PHE A 132 21.32 -15.46 7.68
CA PHE A 132 20.67 -16.67 8.19
C PHE A 132 19.26 -16.86 7.64
N VAL A 133 18.74 -15.87 6.91
CA VAL A 133 17.46 -15.97 6.22
C VAL A 133 17.70 -16.69 4.90
N PHE A 134 17.23 -17.93 4.79
CA PHE A 134 17.24 -18.64 3.51
C PHE A 134 16.43 -17.88 2.46
N ASP A 135 16.98 -17.79 1.26
CA ASP A 135 16.36 -17.19 0.07
C ASP A 135 15.91 -15.73 0.25
N VAL A 136 16.74 -14.90 0.90
CA VAL A 136 16.48 -13.46 1.14
C VAL A 136 16.01 -12.75 -0.12
N GLU A 137 16.69 -12.97 -1.24
CA GLU A 137 16.40 -12.33 -2.51
C GLU A 137 15.02 -12.75 -3.04
N THR A 138 14.66 -14.03 -2.93
CA THR A 138 13.33 -14.52 -3.30
C THR A 138 12.24 -13.88 -2.43
N ARG A 139 12.48 -13.75 -1.11
CA ARG A 139 11.55 -13.06 -0.20
C ARG A 139 11.44 -11.58 -0.51
N SER A 140 12.55 -10.93 -0.85
CA SER A 140 12.57 -9.52 -1.24
C SER A 140 11.77 -9.27 -2.52
N ARG A 141 11.90 -10.16 -3.51
CA ARG A 141 11.07 -10.13 -4.72
C ARG A 141 9.60 -10.35 -4.42
N ALA A 142 9.27 -11.39 -3.67
CA ALA A 142 7.87 -11.65 -3.28
C ALA A 142 7.26 -10.49 -2.47
N TYR A 143 8.06 -9.79 -1.66
CA TYR A 143 7.61 -8.57 -0.98
C TYR A 143 7.31 -7.46 -1.99
N SER A 144 8.20 -7.24 -2.96
CA SER A 144 8.05 -6.22 -4.00
C SER A 144 6.82 -6.47 -4.87
N ASP A 145 6.60 -7.73 -5.26
CA ASP A 145 5.40 -8.20 -5.96
C ASP A 145 4.12 -7.81 -5.19
N ASN A 146 4.05 -8.13 -3.89
CA ASN A 146 2.90 -7.79 -3.06
C ASN A 146 2.73 -6.27 -2.86
N ALA A 147 3.84 -5.54 -2.68
CA ALA A 147 3.82 -4.09 -2.52
C ALA A 147 3.28 -3.40 -3.77
N PHE A 148 3.60 -3.91 -4.97
CA PHE A 148 3.05 -3.42 -6.22
C PHE A 148 1.55 -3.72 -6.36
N VAL A 149 1.09 -4.94 -6.04
CA VAL A 149 -0.35 -5.26 -6.02
C VAL A 149 -1.11 -4.30 -5.10
N PHE A 150 -0.60 -4.03 -3.90
CA PHE A 150 -1.24 -3.09 -2.98
C PHE A 150 -1.18 -1.65 -3.50
N THR A 151 -0.12 -1.26 -4.22
CA THR A 151 -0.04 0.05 -4.86
C THR A 151 -1.16 0.23 -5.89
N LEU A 152 -1.44 -0.79 -6.71
CA LEU A 152 -2.55 -0.78 -7.67
C LEU A 152 -3.93 -0.75 -6.99
N ASP A 153 -4.09 -1.45 -5.87
CA ASP A 153 -5.36 -1.47 -5.13
C ASP A 153 -5.62 -0.12 -4.42
N ILE A 154 -4.56 0.50 -3.88
CA ILE A 154 -4.62 1.88 -3.36
C ILE A 154 -5.00 2.86 -4.47
N ALA A 155 -4.40 2.76 -5.66
CA ALA A 155 -4.75 3.60 -6.81
C ALA A 155 -6.25 3.46 -7.16
N SER A 156 -6.76 2.23 -7.18
CA SER A 156 -8.20 1.95 -7.41
C SER A 156 -9.09 2.63 -6.36
N HIS A 157 -8.69 2.58 -5.08
CA HIS A 157 -9.41 3.28 -4.01
C HIS A 157 -9.37 4.80 -4.13
N LEU A 158 -8.23 5.36 -4.53
CA LEU A 158 -8.06 6.80 -4.73
C LEU A 158 -8.86 7.32 -5.91
N LEU A 159 -8.94 6.58 -7.02
CA LEU A 159 -9.78 6.92 -8.17
C LEU A 159 -11.26 6.96 -7.79
N ARG A 160 -11.73 5.98 -6.99
CA ARG A 160 -13.13 5.90 -6.57
C ARG A 160 -13.50 6.91 -5.48
N LYS A 161 -12.58 7.18 -4.55
CA LYS A 161 -12.82 8.10 -3.42
C LYS A 161 -11.57 8.93 -3.14
N PRO A 162 -11.26 9.91 -4.01
CA PRO A 162 -10.11 10.78 -3.83
C PRO A 162 -10.20 11.56 -2.50
N PRO A 163 -9.06 11.88 -1.88
CA PRO A 163 -9.05 12.78 -0.73
C PRO A 163 -9.63 14.14 -1.10
N ARG A 164 -10.38 14.77 -0.16
CA ARG A 164 -10.94 16.11 -0.38
C ARG A 164 -9.87 17.10 -0.82
N ASN A 165 -10.20 17.91 -1.82
CA ASN A 165 -9.32 18.88 -2.47
C ASN A 165 -8.13 18.21 -3.20
N PHE A 166 -8.23 16.95 -3.61
CA PHE A 166 -7.25 16.28 -4.47
C PHE A 166 -7.95 15.54 -5.63
N GLU A 167 -9.25 15.76 -5.82
CA GLU A 167 -10.08 15.11 -6.83
C GLU A 167 -9.49 15.28 -8.23
N ASP A 168 -9.31 16.53 -8.66
CA ASP A 168 -8.76 16.84 -9.99
C ASP A 168 -7.30 16.37 -10.13
N PHE A 169 -6.51 16.49 -9.05
CA PHE A 169 -5.11 16.05 -9.06
C PHE A 169 -5.01 14.54 -9.26
N VAL A 170 -5.76 13.75 -8.48
CA VAL A 170 -5.78 12.29 -8.57
C VAL A 170 -6.33 11.85 -9.94
N SER A 171 -7.41 12.49 -10.40
CA SER A 171 -8.01 12.22 -11.71
C SER A 171 -7.03 12.46 -12.84
N ALA A 172 -6.41 13.64 -12.90
CA ALA A 172 -5.46 14.00 -13.95
C ALA A 172 -4.20 13.11 -13.91
N PHE A 173 -3.64 12.89 -12.72
CA PHE A 173 -2.46 12.05 -12.53
C PHE A 173 -2.68 10.64 -13.08
N PHE A 174 -3.73 9.96 -12.64
CA PHE A 174 -3.99 8.59 -13.10
C PHE A 174 -4.48 8.53 -14.54
N ARG A 175 -5.16 9.58 -15.05
CA ARG A 175 -5.52 9.63 -16.48
C ARG A 175 -4.27 9.65 -17.37
N GLN A 176 -3.25 10.42 -16.97
CA GLN A 176 -1.98 10.49 -17.68
C GLN A 176 -1.16 9.20 -17.54
N ARG A 177 -1.19 8.56 -16.36
CA ARG A 177 -0.34 7.39 -16.05
C ARG A 177 -0.97 6.04 -16.38
N ALA A 178 -2.27 5.97 -16.66
CA ALA A 178 -2.99 4.71 -16.88
C ALA A 178 -2.32 3.80 -17.91
N GLY A 179 -1.89 4.34 -19.06
CA GLY A 179 -1.19 3.55 -20.09
C GLY A 179 0.10 2.90 -19.57
N SER A 180 0.98 3.71 -18.98
CA SER A 180 2.25 3.25 -18.38
C SER A 180 2.02 2.20 -17.28
N ILE A 181 1.00 2.40 -16.42
CA ILE A 181 0.67 1.43 -15.36
C ILE A 181 0.21 0.10 -15.97
N MET A 182 -0.62 0.14 -17.01
CA MET A 182 -1.12 -1.08 -17.67
C MET A 182 0.00 -1.83 -18.40
N GLU A 183 0.91 -1.11 -19.07
CA GLU A 183 2.10 -1.71 -19.68
C GLU A 183 2.99 -2.37 -18.62
N ALA A 184 3.25 -1.70 -17.50
CA ALA A 184 4.01 -2.29 -16.40
C ALA A 184 3.35 -3.58 -15.86
N CYS A 185 2.03 -3.57 -15.68
CA CYS A 185 1.29 -4.76 -15.26
C CYS A 185 1.50 -5.92 -16.25
N ASP A 186 1.44 -5.66 -17.55
CA ASP A 186 1.63 -6.67 -18.59
C ASP A 186 3.07 -7.22 -18.62
N GLU A 187 4.06 -6.34 -18.51
CA GLU A 187 5.49 -6.71 -18.43
C GLU A 187 5.77 -7.61 -17.22
N TYR A 188 5.24 -7.27 -16.05
CA TYR A 188 5.42 -8.04 -14.83
C TYR A 188 4.68 -9.38 -14.86
N MET A 189 3.42 -9.39 -15.31
CA MET A 189 2.62 -10.62 -15.42
C MET A 189 3.20 -11.62 -16.43
N ASN A 190 3.84 -11.10 -17.48
CA ASN A 190 4.55 -11.91 -18.45
C ASN A 190 6.02 -12.16 -18.07
N GLY A 191 6.49 -11.77 -16.89
CA GLY A 191 7.86 -12.03 -16.47
C GLY A 191 8.92 -11.52 -17.44
N ARG A 192 8.62 -10.45 -18.17
CA ARG A 192 9.56 -9.81 -19.09
C ARG A 192 10.52 -8.90 -18.32
N VAL A 193 10.03 -8.25 -17.27
CA VAL A 193 10.83 -7.47 -16.33
C VAL A 193 10.35 -7.74 -14.89
N ARG A 194 11.20 -7.45 -13.88
CA ARG A 194 10.81 -7.58 -12.47
C ARG A 194 10.05 -6.35 -12.00
N VAL A 195 9.13 -6.55 -11.05
CA VAL A 195 8.41 -5.47 -10.38
C VAL A 195 9.39 -4.40 -9.90
N GLY A 196 9.11 -3.14 -10.26
CA GLY A 196 9.92 -1.97 -9.96
C GLY A 196 10.86 -1.54 -11.09
N TYR A 197 11.17 -2.41 -12.05
CA TYR A 197 12.16 -2.11 -13.11
C TYR A 197 11.52 -1.81 -14.48
N PHE A 198 10.20 -1.64 -14.56
CA PHE A 198 9.55 -1.17 -15.78
C PHE A 198 10.05 0.23 -16.16
N GLY A 199 10.42 0.42 -17.43
CA GLY A 199 10.95 1.69 -17.93
C GLY A 199 12.35 2.07 -17.42
N CYS A 200 12.91 1.34 -16.44
CA CYS A 200 14.25 1.54 -15.91
C CYS A 200 15.29 0.79 -16.75
N VAL A 201 15.49 1.19 -18.01
CA VAL A 201 16.63 0.72 -18.80
C VAL A 201 17.69 1.82 -18.81
N SER A 202 18.54 1.82 -17.78
CA SER A 202 19.73 2.68 -17.70
C SER A 202 20.99 1.79 -17.68
N GLY A 203 21.54 1.50 -18.87
CA GLY A 203 22.98 1.56 -19.19
C GLY A 203 24.08 0.91 -18.33
N SER A 204 23.83 0.14 -17.26
CA SER A 204 24.91 -0.43 -16.43
C SER A 204 25.18 -1.93 -16.58
N ASP A 205 24.32 -2.68 -17.29
CA ASP A 205 24.53 -4.12 -17.55
C ASP A 205 25.00 -4.42 -18.99
N LEU A 206 25.30 -3.40 -19.78
CA LEU A 206 25.89 -3.56 -21.11
C LEU A 206 27.42 -3.57 -21.02
N SER A 207 27.95 -4.66 -20.49
CA SER A 207 29.26 -5.14 -20.94
C SER A 207 29.10 -6.46 -21.69
N SER A 208 29.32 -6.35 -23.01
CA SER A 208 29.56 -7.43 -23.95
C SER A 208 28.44 -8.46 -24.17
N SER A 209 27.74 -8.32 -25.29
CA SER A 209 27.93 -9.21 -26.45
C SER A 209 26.62 -9.30 -27.23
N SER A 210 26.67 -8.80 -28.47
CA SER A 210 25.69 -9.05 -29.52
C SER A 210 25.55 -10.55 -29.75
N LYS A 211 24.61 -11.20 -29.05
CA LYS A 211 24.04 -12.49 -29.43
C LYS A 211 22.58 -12.50 -29.00
N SER A 212 21.71 -12.77 -29.97
CA SER A 212 20.34 -13.23 -29.79
C SER A 212 20.30 -14.42 -28.82
N SER A 213 20.28 -14.12 -27.52
CA SER A 213 20.05 -15.09 -26.46
C SER A 213 18.59 -14.96 -26.05
N LYS A 214 17.89 -16.08 -26.05
CA LYS A 214 16.56 -16.24 -25.45
C LYS A 214 16.67 -15.68 -24.02
N MET A 215 16.22 -14.45 -23.76
CA MET A 215 16.17 -13.93 -22.39
C MET A 215 15.34 -14.93 -21.59
N SER A 216 15.93 -15.52 -20.56
CA SER A 216 15.18 -16.40 -19.67
C SER A 216 14.07 -15.58 -19.03
N LYS A 217 12.82 -15.90 -19.41
CA LYS A 217 11.62 -15.30 -18.83
C LYS A 217 11.72 -15.40 -17.31
N ILE A 218 11.55 -14.28 -16.61
CA ILE A 218 11.57 -14.26 -15.15
C ILE A 218 10.40 -15.12 -14.67
N GLU A 219 10.66 -16.01 -13.72
CA GLU A 219 9.61 -16.80 -13.10
C GLU A 219 8.68 -15.88 -12.29
N VAL A 220 7.39 -15.97 -12.59
CA VAL A 220 6.35 -15.19 -11.93
C VAL A 220 5.53 -16.14 -11.07
N SER A 221 5.50 -15.89 -9.77
CA SER A 221 4.80 -16.76 -8.82
C SER A 221 3.30 -16.83 -9.10
N GLN A 222 2.69 -18.00 -8.87
CA GLN A 222 1.24 -18.18 -8.99
C GLN A 222 0.47 -17.21 -8.08
N GLY A 223 0.94 -17.01 -6.85
CA GLY A 223 0.31 -16.09 -5.89
C GLY A 223 0.29 -14.65 -6.39
N PHE A 224 1.36 -14.17 -7.03
CA PHE A 224 1.36 -12.84 -7.64
C PHE A 224 0.36 -12.75 -8.80
N ARG A 225 0.30 -13.77 -9.66
CA ARG A 225 -0.69 -13.82 -10.75
C ARG A 225 -2.12 -13.75 -10.22
N GLU A 226 -2.45 -14.55 -9.21
CA GLU A 226 -3.76 -14.56 -8.56
C GLU A 226 -4.11 -13.20 -7.92
N ALA A 227 -3.14 -12.57 -7.26
CA ALA A 227 -3.33 -11.27 -6.64
C ALA A 227 -3.55 -10.15 -7.67
N MET A 228 -2.75 -10.14 -8.74
CA MET A 228 -2.92 -9.21 -9.87
C MET A 228 -4.27 -9.40 -10.57
N MET A 229 -4.68 -10.66 -10.77
CA MET A 229 -5.99 -11.00 -11.29
C MET A 229 -7.11 -10.40 -10.42
N GLY A 230 -6.98 -10.43 -9.09
CA GLY A 230 -7.97 -9.84 -8.18
C GLY A 230 -8.07 -8.30 -8.21
N VAL A 231 -7.01 -7.59 -8.63
CA VAL A 231 -6.93 -6.12 -8.54
C VAL A 231 -7.09 -5.43 -9.89
N VAL A 232 -6.41 -5.92 -10.94
CA VAL A 232 -6.33 -5.22 -12.23
C VAL A 232 -7.69 -4.96 -12.89
N PRO A 233 -8.67 -5.88 -12.90
CA PRO A 233 -9.98 -5.61 -13.50
C PRO A 233 -10.67 -4.39 -12.87
N ARG A 234 -10.57 -4.25 -11.53
CA ARG A 234 -11.13 -3.10 -10.80
C ARG A 234 -10.38 -1.81 -11.13
N LEU A 235 -9.06 -1.89 -11.30
CA LEU A 235 -8.23 -0.75 -11.68
C LEU A 235 -8.55 -0.27 -13.10
N VAL A 236 -8.68 -1.19 -14.07
CA VAL A 236 -9.06 -0.89 -15.45
C VAL A 236 -10.42 -0.21 -15.50
N GLN A 237 -11.40 -0.74 -14.76
CA GLN A 237 -12.71 -0.09 -14.63
C GLN A 237 -12.56 1.34 -14.07
N ALA A 238 -11.80 1.52 -12.98
CA ALA A 238 -11.59 2.83 -12.39
C ALA A 238 -10.87 3.81 -13.35
N PHE A 239 -9.92 3.35 -14.16
CA PHE A 239 -9.28 4.16 -15.20
C PHE A 239 -10.26 4.60 -16.28
N ARG A 240 -11.14 3.70 -16.75
CA ARG A 240 -12.18 4.01 -17.74
C ARG A 240 -13.18 5.03 -17.22
N GLU A 241 -13.67 4.84 -16.01
CA GLU A 241 -14.55 5.79 -15.32
C GLU A 241 -13.87 7.16 -15.14
N ASN A 242 -12.55 7.16 -14.96
CA ASN A 242 -11.73 8.37 -14.90
C ASN A 242 -11.39 8.97 -16.29
N GLY A 243 -11.91 8.40 -17.39
CA GLY A 243 -11.72 8.90 -18.75
C GLY A 243 -10.36 8.56 -19.39
N ALA A 244 -9.64 7.57 -18.88
CA ALA A 244 -8.44 7.05 -19.54
C ALA A 244 -8.81 6.00 -20.60
N SER A 245 -8.12 6.06 -21.75
CA SER A 245 -8.20 5.02 -22.79
C SER A 245 -7.18 3.92 -22.47
N VAL A 246 -7.66 2.84 -21.86
CA VAL A 246 -6.83 1.66 -21.53
C VAL A 246 -7.26 0.45 -22.35
N VAL A 247 -6.28 -0.21 -22.96
CA VAL A 247 -6.47 -1.49 -23.66
C VAL A 247 -6.67 -2.59 -22.61
N ASP A 248 -7.64 -3.46 -22.83
CA ASP A 248 -7.80 -4.63 -21.96
C ASP A 248 -6.56 -5.51 -22.07
N PRO A 249 -5.95 -5.92 -20.94
CA PRO A 249 -4.84 -6.85 -21.01
C PRO A 249 -5.30 -8.17 -21.64
N ASP A 250 -4.54 -8.67 -22.63
CA ASP A 250 -4.79 -9.96 -23.31
C ASP A 250 -4.45 -11.18 -22.43
N TRP A 251 -4.63 -11.04 -21.12
CA TRP A 251 -4.46 -12.14 -20.18
C TRP A 251 -5.69 -13.02 -20.32
N LYS A 252 -5.53 -14.15 -21.02
CA LYS A 252 -6.55 -15.19 -21.08
C LYS A 252 -6.95 -15.57 -19.67
N TRP A 253 -8.13 -15.08 -19.27
CA TRP A 253 -8.72 -15.27 -17.97
C TRP A 253 -9.34 -16.66 -17.91
N GLU A 254 -8.50 -17.70 -17.82
CA GLU A 254 -8.98 -18.99 -17.33
C GLU A 254 -9.19 -18.88 -15.82
N VAL A 255 -10.22 -18.11 -15.44
CA VAL A 255 -10.81 -18.31 -14.12
C VAL A 255 -11.43 -19.69 -14.13
N SER A 256 -10.81 -20.58 -13.36
CA SER A 256 -11.49 -21.70 -12.79
C SER A 256 -12.71 -21.15 -12.04
N GLN A 257 -13.86 -21.15 -12.70
CA GLN A 257 -15.16 -20.83 -12.10
C GLN A 257 -15.44 -21.89 -11.04
N ASN A 258 -14.97 -21.64 -9.83
CA ASN A 258 -15.33 -22.41 -8.63
C ASN A 258 -15.44 -21.51 -7.40
N LEU A 259 -15.80 -20.25 -7.59
CA LEU A 259 -16.22 -19.38 -6.49
C LEU A 259 -17.45 -18.57 -6.89
N VAL A 260 -18.55 -18.91 -6.21
CA VAL A 260 -19.83 -18.20 -6.08
C VAL A 260 -20.83 -18.41 -7.22
N GLN A 261 -21.41 -19.62 -7.27
CA GLN A 261 -22.87 -19.70 -7.47
C GLN A 261 -23.52 -19.50 -6.11
N VAL A 262 -24.24 -18.39 -5.96
CA VAL A 262 -25.26 -18.27 -4.92
C VAL A 262 -26.48 -19.01 -5.48
N GLU A 263 -26.58 -20.30 -5.17
CA GLU A 263 -27.88 -20.98 -5.26
C GLU A 263 -28.58 -20.76 -3.92
N GLU A 264 -29.65 -19.96 -3.95
CA GLU A 264 -30.71 -20.04 -2.97
C GLU A 264 -31.25 -21.47 -2.95
N TYR A 265 -31.25 -22.12 -1.79
CA TYR A 265 -32.07 -23.31 -1.58
C TYR A 265 -32.62 -23.34 -0.16
N GLU A 266 -33.95 -23.29 -0.08
CA GLU A 266 -34.75 -23.57 1.09
C GLU A 266 -34.66 -25.05 1.52
N ASP A 267 -35.06 -25.26 2.77
CA ASP A 267 -35.09 -26.48 3.59
C ASP A 267 -35.45 -27.81 2.89
N ILE A 268 -34.87 -28.92 3.38
CA ILE A 268 -35.58 -30.12 3.88
C ILE A 268 -34.58 -31.27 4.18
N LYS A 269 -34.56 -31.65 5.47
CA LYS A 269 -34.45 -33.01 6.05
C LYS A 269 -33.87 -34.13 5.16
N SER A 270 -32.64 -34.55 5.46
CA SER A 270 -32.31 -35.95 5.76
C SER A 270 -30.80 -36.10 6.00
N GLY A 271 -30.45 -36.72 7.12
CA GLY A 271 -29.05 -36.91 7.52
C GLY A 271 -28.35 -37.97 6.68
N LYS A 272 -27.17 -37.61 6.14
CA LYS A 272 -25.98 -38.46 5.96
C LYS A 272 -24.83 -37.63 5.38
N TRP A 273 -23.74 -37.48 6.14
CA TRP A 273 -22.51 -36.82 5.68
C TRP A 273 -21.45 -37.90 5.38
N LYS A 274 -21.06 -38.05 4.11
CA LYS A 274 -19.81 -38.71 3.71
C LYS A 274 -18.76 -37.61 3.50
N GLY A 275 -17.65 -37.71 4.22
CA GLY A 275 -16.65 -36.65 4.33
C GLY A 275 -15.67 -36.57 3.16
N ASN A 276 -15.04 -35.40 3.02
CA ASN A 276 -13.75 -35.23 2.37
C ASN A 276 -12.83 -34.39 3.28
N LYS A 277 -11.58 -34.84 3.49
CA LYS A 277 -10.67 -34.37 4.55
C LYS A 277 -10.18 -32.91 4.42
N GLY A 278 -10.49 -32.22 3.32
CA GLY A 278 -10.25 -30.77 3.16
C GLY A 278 -11.23 -29.86 3.92
N SER A 279 -12.41 -30.38 4.31
CA SER A 279 -13.48 -29.59 4.95
C SER A 279 -13.23 -29.30 6.44
N VAL A 280 -12.39 -30.11 7.11
CA VAL A 280 -12.20 -30.04 8.58
C VAL A 280 -11.36 -28.83 9.00
N MET A 281 -10.36 -28.46 8.19
CA MET A 281 -9.53 -27.27 8.43
C MET A 281 -10.34 -25.98 8.26
N PHE A 282 -11.19 -25.94 7.23
CA PHE A 282 -12.04 -24.79 6.94
C PHE A 282 -13.13 -24.58 8.00
N LYS A 283 -13.76 -25.66 8.49
CA LYS A 283 -14.73 -25.58 9.61
C LYS A 283 -14.12 -24.99 10.88
N LYS A 284 -12.87 -25.34 11.22
CA LYS A 284 -12.19 -24.80 12.42
C LYS A 284 -11.86 -23.32 12.31
N VAL A 285 -11.52 -22.83 11.12
CA VAL A 285 -11.25 -21.40 10.87
C VAL A 285 -12.55 -20.60 10.91
N VAL A 286 -13.61 -21.08 10.27
CA VAL A 286 -14.93 -20.44 10.26
C VAL A 286 -15.57 -20.41 11.66
N GLU A 287 -15.42 -21.48 12.47
CA GLU A 287 -15.88 -21.47 13.86
C GLU A 287 -15.11 -20.46 14.75
N LYS A 288 -13.79 -20.32 14.55
CA LYS A 288 -12.99 -19.31 15.26
C LYS A 288 -13.44 -17.89 14.90
N ILE A 289 -13.75 -17.63 13.62
CA ILE A 289 -14.26 -16.33 13.16
C ILE A 289 -15.67 -16.08 13.74
N LYS A 290 -16.58 -17.07 13.70
CA LYS A 290 -17.92 -16.93 14.27
C LYS A 290 -17.91 -16.70 15.79
N LYS A 291 -17.01 -17.37 16.54
CA LYS A 291 -16.81 -17.10 17.98
C LYS A 291 -16.26 -15.69 18.23
N ALA A 292 -15.31 -15.21 17.42
CA ALA A 292 -14.77 -13.85 17.54
C ALA A 292 -15.83 -12.76 17.26
N PHE A 293 -16.72 -12.99 16.29
CA PHE A 293 -17.83 -12.08 15.99
C PHE A 293 -18.94 -12.12 17.05
N ARG A 294 -19.30 -13.30 17.61
CA ARG A 294 -20.22 -13.40 18.76
C ARG A 294 -19.67 -12.69 20.00
N TRP A 295 -18.37 -12.76 20.23
CA TRP A 295 -17.73 -12.09 21.37
C TRP A 295 -17.71 -10.57 21.24
N LYS A 296 -17.52 -10.03 20.02
CA LYS A 296 -17.64 -8.60 19.74
C LYS A 296 -19.08 -8.08 19.91
N LYS A 297 -20.09 -8.84 19.51
CA LYS A 297 -21.51 -8.44 19.64
C LYS A 297 -21.97 -8.34 21.11
N ASN A 298 -21.44 -9.18 22.00
CA ASN A 298 -21.78 -9.14 23.43
C ASN A 298 -21.08 -8.03 24.24
N ARG A 299 -20.00 -7.43 23.74
CA ARG A 299 -19.36 -6.26 24.41
C ARG A 299 -20.07 -4.93 24.15
N GLY A 300 -20.96 -4.87 23.15
CA GLY A 300 -21.69 -3.66 22.77
C GLY A 300 -23.05 -3.44 23.46
N LYS A 301 -23.50 -4.35 24.33
CA LYS A 301 -24.82 -4.27 24.99
C LYS A 301 -24.81 -3.97 26.50
N ASN A 302 -23.65 -3.87 27.15
CA ASN A 302 -23.57 -3.42 28.55
C ASN A 302 -22.86 -2.07 28.65
N LYS A 303 -23.63 -0.98 28.55
CA LYS A 303 -23.42 0.34 29.19
C LYS A 303 -24.42 1.35 28.62
N ARG A 304 -25.65 1.36 29.16
CA ARG A 304 -26.57 2.52 29.17
C ARG A 304 -27.80 2.23 30.06
N SER A 305 -27.68 2.63 31.32
CA SER A 305 -28.69 2.90 32.37
C SER A 305 -27.90 2.75 33.67
N GLU A 306 -27.61 3.78 34.46
CA GLU A 306 -28.55 4.53 35.28
C GLU A 306 -27.91 5.87 35.67
N GLY A 307 -28.74 6.90 35.88
CA GLY A 307 -28.30 8.18 36.43
C GLY A 307 -29.30 9.30 36.18
N GLU A 308 -30.53 9.15 36.68
CA GLU A 308 -31.46 10.27 36.85
C GLU A 308 -31.71 10.54 38.34
N ILE A 309 -31.48 11.81 38.70
CA ILE A 309 -32.21 12.64 39.69
C ILE A 309 -31.93 12.43 41.19
N SER A 310 -31.36 13.47 41.84
CA SER A 310 -32.16 14.35 42.72
C SER A 310 -31.47 15.70 42.97
N ARG A 311 -32.30 16.73 43.07
CA ARG A 311 -31.98 18.11 43.46
C ARG A 311 -31.96 18.23 44.98
N ALA A 312 -31.02 19.02 45.50
CA ALA A 312 -31.24 20.12 46.45
C ALA A 312 -30.03 21.04 46.36
#